data_AF-A0A356W459-F1
#
_entry.id   AF-A0A356W459-F1
#
_cell.length_a   1.000
_cell.length_b   1.000
_cell.length_c   1.000
_cell.angle_alpha   90.00
_cell.angle_beta   90.00
_cell.angle_gamma   90.00
#
_symmetry.space_group_name_H-M   'P 1'
#
loop_
_entity.id
_entity.type
_entity.pdbx_description
1 polymer ?
#
loop_
_entity_poly.entity_id
_entity_poly.type
_entity_poly.pdbx_seq_one_letter_code
_entity_poly.pdbx_strand_id
1 'polypeptide(L)' 'DAFLPKMIGFDPPGGIYTHIVGIDLVRTGPNEFFVLEDNARTPSGVSYMLENRETMLKMFPELFAQVPVQRVSGYPMALR' A
#
# COMPACT_ATOMS: atom_id res chain seq x y z
N ASP A 1 -9.42 11.56 20.23
CA ASP A 1 -10.60 11.08 19.50
C ASP A 1 -10.50 11.32 18.01
N ALA A 2 -10.86 10.31 17.21
CA ALA A 2 -10.85 10.35 15.75
C ALA A 2 -12.27 10.48 15.15
N PHE A 3 -13.31 10.37 15.98
CA PHE A 3 -14.70 10.51 15.57
C PHE A 3 -15.03 11.98 15.30
N LEU A 4 -15.70 12.24 14.17
CA LEU A 4 -16.13 13.57 13.77
C LEU A 4 -17.67 13.59 13.66
N PRO A 5 -18.40 14.22 14.59
CA PRO A 5 -19.87 14.31 14.54
C PRO A 5 -20.39 14.93 13.25
N LYS A 6 -19.59 15.82 12.63
CA LYS A 6 -19.89 16.46 11.34
C LYS A 6 -20.00 15.46 10.17
N MET A 7 -19.45 14.25 10.32
CA MET A 7 -19.50 13.20 9.29
C MET A 7 -20.75 12.32 9.41
N ILE A 8 -21.59 12.50 10.45
CA ILE A 8 -22.84 11.74 10.58
C ILE A 8 -23.79 12.11 9.45
N GLY A 9 -24.21 11.12 8.67
CA GLY A 9 -25.10 11.31 7.52
C GLY A 9 -24.44 11.95 6.29
N PHE A 10 -23.12 12.18 6.33
CA PHE A 10 -22.37 12.62 5.16
C PHE A 10 -22.14 11.45 4.20
N ASP A 11 -22.59 11.57 2.97
CA ASP A 11 -22.37 10.58 1.91
C ASP A 11 -21.26 11.09 0.95
N PRO A 12 -20.05 10.52 0.98
CA PRO A 12 -18.98 10.92 0.09
C PRO A 12 -19.27 10.50 -1.36
N PRO A 13 -18.66 11.14 -2.36
CA PRO A 13 -18.74 10.69 -3.75
C PRO A 13 -18.39 9.20 -3.87
N GLY A 14 -19.29 8.42 -4.46
CA GLY A 14 -19.13 6.97 -4.63
C GLY A 14 -19.19 6.15 -3.35
N GLY A 15 -19.56 6.74 -2.20
CA GLY A 15 -19.59 6.05 -0.91
C GLY A 15 -18.20 5.69 -0.37
N ILE A 16 -17.13 6.27 -0.92
CA ILE A 16 -15.73 5.95 -0.57
C ILE A 16 -15.21 6.97 0.45
N TYR A 17 -15.05 6.54 1.71
CA TYR A 17 -14.44 7.36 2.76
C TYR A 17 -12.91 7.34 2.69
N THR A 18 -12.34 6.16 2.45
CA THR A 18 -10.90 5.95 2.46
C THR A 18 -10.46 5.38 1.12
N HIS A 19 -9.89 6.25 0.28
CA HIS A 19 -9.47 5.91 -1.07
C HIS A 19 -8.20 5.06 -1.09
N ILE A 20 -7.36 5.18 -0.06
CA ILE A 20 -6.12 4.44 0.11
C ILE A 20 -6.05 4.00 1.57
N VAL A 21 -5.85 2.69 1.80
CA VAL A 21 -5.65 2.11 3.13
C VAL A 21 -4.30 1.39 3.14
N GLY A 22 -3.46 1.69 4.14
CA GLY A 22 -2.29 0.87 4.43
C GLY A 22 -2.66 -0.24 5.42
N ILE A 23 -2.30 -1.49 5.15
CA ILE A 23 -2.59 -2.62 6.03
C ILE A 23 -1.26 -3.21 6.47
N ASP A 24 -0.96 -3.11 7.77
CA ASP A 24 0.28 -3.63 8.32
C ASP A 24 0.12 -5.10 8.65
N LEU A 25 0.89 -5.94 7.95
CA LEU A 25 0.80 -7.40 8.04
C LEU A 25 2.05 -7.99 8.68
N VAL A 26 1.85 -8.99 9.53
CA VAL A 26 2.90 -9.91 9.99
C VAL A 26 2.57 -11.34 9.61
N ARG A 27 3.60 -12.15 9.35
CA ARG A 27 3.48 -13.58 9.08
C ARG A 27 4.13 -14.36 10.21
N THR A 28 3.36 -15.19 10.91
CA THR A 28 3.81 -15.98 12.08
C THR A 28 4.07 -17.44 11.73
N GLY A 29 3.62 -17.89 10.55
CA GLY A 29 3.83 -19.25 10.05
C GLY A 29 3.70 -19.35 8.53
N PRO A 30 3.95 -20.53 7.92
CA PRO A 30 3.94 -20.68 6.47
C PRO A 30 2.63 -20.24 5.80
N ASN A 31 1.48 -20.34 6.45
CA ASN A 31 0.20 -19.90 5.86
C ASN A 31 -0.57 -18.96 6.81
N GLU A 32 0.13 -18.30 7.73
CA GLU A 32 -0.50 -17.55 8.80
C GLU A 32 -0.07 -16.08 8.73
N PHE A 33 -1.03 -15.21 8.46
CA PHE A 33 -0.87 -13.77 8.40
C PHE A 33 -1.86 -13.10 9.34
N PHE A 34 -1.41 -12.03 10.00
CA PHE A 34 -2.21 -11.21 10.89
C PHE A 34 -2.11 -9.74 10.50
N VAL A 35 -3.22 -9.02 10.59
CA VAL A 35 -3.27 -7.57 10.53
C VAL A 35 -2.90 -7.03 11.92
N LEU A 36 -1.89 -6.18 11.98
CA LEU A 36 -1.52 -5.46 13.20
C LEU A 36 -2.26 -4.13 13.31
N GLU A 37 -2.36 -3.40 12.20
CA GLU A 37 -2.93 -2.06 12.15
C GLU A 37 -3.52 -1.71 10.77
N ASP A 38 -4.61 -0.95 10.79
CA ASP A 38 -5.23 -0.34 9.63
C ASP A 38 -4.92 1.17 9.57
N ASN A 39 -4.22 1.59 8.53
CA ASN A 39 -3.85 2.99 8.29
C ASN A 39 -4.85 3.65 7.33
N ALA A 40 -6.00 4.08 7.85
CA ALA A 40 -7.12 4.60 7.06
C ALA A 40 -7.20 6.14 6.96
N ARG A 41 -6.20 6.87 7.46
CA ARG A 41 -6.16 8.35 7.43
C ARG A 41 -5.31 8.85 6.27
N THR A 42 -4.02 9.03 6.51
CA THR A 42 -3.04 9.47 5.51
C THR A 42 -1.92 8.42 5.42
N PRO A 43 -2.19 7.24 4.85
CA PRO A 43 -1.16 6.20 4.72
C PRO A 43 -0.01 6.71 3.84
N SER A 44 1.22 6.36 4.22
CA SER A 44 2.45 6.74 3.52
C SER A 44 3.30 5.51 3.23
N GLY A 45 4.52 5.68 2.69
CA GLY A 45 5.46 4.57 2.46
C GLY A 45 5.59 4.08 1.02
N VAL A 46 4.66 4.46 0.13
CA VAL A 46 4.70 4.09 -1.30
C VAL A 46 5.99 4.54 -2.00
N SER A 47 6.53 5.71 -1.62
CA SER A 47 7.81 6.19 -2.17
C SER A 47 8.94 5.20 -1.91
N TYR A 48 9.05 4.68 -0.69
CA TYR A 48 10.05 3.66 -0.35
C TYR A 48 9.85 2.38 -1.17
N MET A 49 8.60 1.92 -1.37
CA MET A 49 8.33 0.74 -2.21
C MET A 49 8.83 0.94 -3.65
N LEU A 50 8.58 2.12 -4.23
CA LEU A 50 8.99 2.45 -5.60
C LEU A 50 10.52 2.59 -5.71
N GLU A 51 11.13 3.38 -4.84
CA GLU A 51 12.58 3.61 -4.82
C GLU A 51 13.36 2.32 -4.55
N ASN A 52 12.95 1.53 -3.55
CA ASN A 52 13.60 0.26 -3.25
C ASN A 52 13.58 -0.68 -4.47
N ARG A 53 12.48 -0.70 -5.22
CA ARG A 53 12.41 -1.51 -6.45
C ARG A 53 13.38 -0.99 -7.52
N GLU A 54 13.40 0.31 -7.75
CA GLU A 54 14.29 0.92 -8.74
C GLU A 54 15.76 0.70 -8.38
N THR A 55 16.13 0.90 -7.12
CA THR A 55 17.48 0.64 -6.62
C THR A 55 17.88 -0.82 -6.82
N MET A 56 17.03 -1.78 -6.48
CA MET A 56 17.32 -3.21 -6.65
C MET A 56 17.50 -3.60 -8.13
N LEU A 57 16.70 -3.03 -9.03
CA LEU A 57 16.86 -3.24 -10.47
C LEU A 57 18.20 -2.71 -11.00
N LYS A 58 18.69 -1.60 -10.46
CA LYS A 58 20.00 -1.02 -10.83
C LYS A 58 21.16 -1.82 -10.25
N MET A 59 21.04 -2.28 -9.00
CA MET A 59 22.12 -2.97 -8.31
C MET A 59 22.27 -4.44 -8.72
N PHE A 60 21.17 -5.13 -9.02
CA PHE A 60 21.14 -6.58 -9.29
C PHE A 60 20.30 -6.92 -10.53
N PRO A 61 20.60 -6.35 -11.71
CA PRO A 61 19.77 -6.54 -12.90
C PRO A 61 19.63 -8.03 -13.30
N GLU A 62 20.66 -8.84 -13.08
CA GLU A 62 20.67 -10.27 -13.37
C GLU A 62 19.66 -11.07 -12.54
N LEU A 63 19.41 -10.66 -11.28
CA LEU A 63 18.41 -11.30 -10.43
C LEU A 63 17.00 -11.14 -11.02
N PHE A 64 16.70 -9.96 -11.55
CA PHE A 64 15.41 -9.65 -12.17
C PHE A 64 15.26 -10.24 -13.58
N ALA A 65 16.36 -10.65 -14.23
CA ALA A 65 16.31 -11.41 -15.46
C ALA A 65 15.97 -12.89 -15.21
N GLN A 66 16.34 -13.43 -14.05
CA GLN A 66 16.11 -14.83 -13.68
C GLN A 66 14.77 -15.05 -12.97
N VAL A 67 14.31 -14.06 -12.21
CA VAL A 67 13.06 -14.14 -11.45
C VAL A 67 12.00 -13.25 -12.08
N PRO A 68 10.79 -13.75 -12.40
CA PRO A 68 9.73 -12.96 -13.01
C PRO A 68 9.03 -12.06 -11.98
N VAL A 69 9.73 -11.06 -11.47
CA VAL A 69 9.20 -10.16 -10.44
C VAL A 69 8.23 -9.15 -11.07
N GLN A 70 7.00 -9.09 -10.55
CA GLN A 70 5.97 -8.15 -11.02
C GLN A 70 6.38 -6.68 -10.78
N ARG A 71 6.06 -5.81 -11.75
CA ARG A 71 6.32 -4.36 -11.67
C ARG A 71 5.36 -3.66 -10.70
N VAL A 72 5.87 -2.66 -9.99
CA VAL A 72 5.09 -1.81 -9.06
C VAL A 72 5.01 -0.34 -9.49
N SER A 73 5.75 0.06 -10.53
CA SER A 73 5.83 1.45 -11.01
C SER A 73 4.51 2.03 -11.53
N GLY A 74 3.52 1.18 -11.83
CA GLY A 74 2.19 1.61 -12.25
C GLY A 74 1.33 2.19 -11.14
N TYR A 75 1.72 2.05 -9.86
CA TYR A 75 0.91 2.46 -8.72
C TYR A 75 0.41 3.92 -8.79
N PRO A 76 1.26 4.94 -9.08
CA PRO A 76 0.76 6.33 -9.14
C PRO A 76 -0.24 6.57 -10.27
N MET A 77 -0.16 5.82 -11.37
CA MET A 77 -1.11 5.92 -12.48
C MET A 77 -2.47 5.33 -12.09
N ALA A 78 -2.46 4.26 -11.29
CA ALA A 78 -3.68 3.58 -10.84
C ALA A 78 -4.49 4.40 -9.81
N LEU A 79 -3.89 5.45 -9.23
CA LEU A 79 -4.54 6.36 -8.29
C LEU A 79 -5.15 7.62 -8.95
N ARG A 80 -5.03 7.76 -10.27
CA ARG A 80 -5.55 8.91 -11.01
C ARG A 80 -7.02 8.76 -11.38
#